data_AF-A0A1I6RCJ8-F1
#
_entry.id   AF-A0A1I6RCJ8-F1
#
_cell.length_a   1.000
_cell.length_b   1.000
_cell.length_c   1.000
_cell.angle_alpha   90.00
_cell.angle_beta   90.00
_cell.angle_gamma   90.00
#
_symmetry.space_group_name_H-M   'P 1'
#
loop_
_entity.id
_entity.type
_entity.pdbx_description
1 polymer ?
#
loop_
_entity_poly.entity_id
_entity_poly.type
_entity_poly.pdbx_seq_one_letter_code
_entity_poly.pdbx_strand_id
1 'polypeptide(L)'
;MQTKFLKALWGMEGTYRDMFTRIQAAGFDGVETPMPEADQENEFKELLEEFKFDFIPQIFTGGADHAASFAEQVERAVSFKPLFVNSHSARDHMTFEQQVNFFEQALAVEHSTGLAVGHETHRQRAMFTPWTTARLLEALPELKITADFSHWTCVCESHLEDNRADIELAISRTLHIHARVGYAEGPQVADPSAPEYAYEVSLFEGWWKEMIQSRAAQGHAVSTVVPEFGPPGYMHTLPHTNQPVADLWEVNDWIYKRFRENVKKWQA
;
A
#
# COMPACT_ATOMS: atom_id res chain seq x y z
N MET A 1 10.85 10.54 14.03
CA MET A 1 10.68 9.39 13.12
C MET A 1 10.91 9.86 11.69
N GLN A 2 11.71 9.17 10.89
CA GLN A 2 11.88 9.49 9.47
C GLN A 2 10.69 8.94 8.65
N THR A 3 10.30 9.64 7.60
CA THR A 3 9.35 9.12 6.60
C THR A 3 10.10 8.92 5.29
N LYS A 4 10.07 7.69 4.77
CA LYS A 4 10.58 7.32 3.45
C LYS A 4 9.44 7.25 2.45
N PHE A 5 9.70 7.67 1.22
CA PHE A 5 8.73 7.64 0.14
C PHE A 5 9.20 6.70 -0.96
N LEU A 6 8.38 5.72 -1.30
CA LEU A 6 8.65 4.79 -2.38
C LEU A 6 7.68 5.06 -3.54
N LYS A 7 8.08 4.66 -4.75
CA LYS A 7 7.24 4.79 -5.95
C LYS A 7 6.73 3.43 -6.41
N ALA A 8 5.41 3.33 -6.60
CA ALA A 8 4.79 2.22 -7.31
C ALA A 8 5.20 2.22 -8.80
N LEU A 9 5.65 1.09 -9.35
CA LEU A 9 6.02 0.99 -10.78
C LEU A 9 4.83 0.75 -11.72
N TRP A 10 3.65 0.42 -11.18
CA TRP A 10 2.49 0.15 -12.03
C TRP A 10 2.09 1.38 -12.87
N GLY A 11 1.80 1.15 -14.15
CA GLY A 11 1.51 2.23 -15.10
C GLY A 11 2.74 3.06 -15.52
N MET A 12 3.96 2.70 -15.10
CA MET A 12 5.19 3.24 -15.68
C MET A 12 5.62 2.42 -16.91
N GLU A 13 6.27 3.08 -17.86
CA GLU A 13 6.79 2.48 -19.09
C GLU A 13 8.32 2.63 -19.15
N GLY A 14 8.98 1.76 -19.92
CA GLY A 14 10.43 1.74 -20.12
C GLY A 14 11.15 0.60 -19.40
N THR A 15 12.48 0.61 -19.44
CA THR A 15 13.31 -0.38 -18.72
C THR A 15 13.36 -0.06 -17.22
N TYR A 16 13.76 -1.02 -16.37
CA TYR A 16 13.96 -0.75 -14.94
C TYR A 16 14.94 0.39 -14.71
N ARG A 17 16.01 0.49 -15.52
CA ARG A 17 16.97 1.59 -15.45
C ARG A 17 16.34 2.95 -15.77
N ASP A 18 15.50 3.03 -16.81
CA ASP A 18 14.81 4.28 -17.17
C ASP A 18 13.86 4.71 -16.05
N MET A 19 13.08 3.75 -15.53
CA MET A 19 12.15 3.99 -14.43
C MET A 19 12.91 4.45 -13.16
N PHE A 20 13.97 3.75 -12.77
CA PHE A 20 14.75 4.07 -11.57
C PHE A 20 15.44 5.43 -11.67
N THR A 21 15.95 5.78 -12.86
CA THR A 21 16.51 7.10 -13.14
C THR A 21 15.47 8.21 -12.91
N ARG A 22 14.26 8.02 -13.43
CA ARG A 22 13.16 8.99 -13.25
C ARG A 22 12.74 9.10 -11.78
N ILE A 23 12.68 7.97 -11.07
CA ILE A 23 12.29 7.89 -9.65
C ILE A 23 13.34 8.58 -8.76
N GLN A 24 14.63 8.36 -9.03
CA GLN A 24 15.72 9.00 -8.29
C GLN A 24 15.73 10.50 -8.52
N ALA A 25 15.53 10.94 -9.77
CA ALA A 25 15.45 12.36 -10.11
C ALA A 25 14.28 13.08 -9.42
N ALA A 26 13.17 12.38 -9.14
CA ALA A 26 12.04 12.90 -8.38
C ALA A 26 12.26 12.91 -6.85
N GLY A 27 13.28 12.21 -6.36
CA GLY A 27 13.68 12.21 -4.94
C GLY A 27 12.94 11.18 -4.08
N PHE A 28 12.45 10.09 -4.67
CA PHE A 28 11.97 8.93 -3.92
C PHE A 28 13.15 8.13 -3.34
N ASP A 29 12.91 7.45 -2.23
CA ASP A 29 13.88 6.64 -1.48
C ASP A 29 13.92 5.17 -1.95
N GLY A 30 12.94 4.76 -2.75
CA GLY A 30 12.84 3.37 -3.18
C GLY A 30 11.66 3.08 -4.09
N VAL A 31 11.40 1.80 -4.32
CA VAL A 31 10.31 1.31 -5.17
C VAL A 31 9.45 0.28 -4.46
N GLU A 32 8.16 0.32 -4.79
CA GLU A 32 7.22 -0.75 -4.47
C GLU A 32 6.69 -1.34 -5.77
N THR A 33 6.84 -2.65 -5.93
CA THR A 33 6.42 -3.33 -7.17
C THR A 33 6.42 -4.84 -6.96
N PRO A 34 5.69 -5.61 -7.75
CA PRO A 34 5.89 -7.06 -7.81
C PRO A 34 7.35 -7.39 -8.11
N MET A 35 7.82 -8.52 -7.55
CA MET A 35 9.14 -9.03 -7.91
C MET A 35 9.20 -9.24 -9.43
N PRO A 36 10.33 -8.88 -10.09
CA PRO A 36 10.48 -9.00 -11.55
C PRO A 36 10.38 -10.46 -12.00
N GLU A 37 10.31 -10.71 -13.31
CA GLU A 37 10.42 -12.08 -13.83
C GLU A 37 11.80 -12.69 -13.51
N ALA A 38 11.88 -14.03 -13.49
CA ALA A 38 13.06 -14.76 -13.03
C ALA A 38 14.36 -14.39 -13.78
N ASP A 39 14.25 -14.08 -15.07
CA ASP A 39 15.37 -13.68 -15.93
C ASP A 39 15.82 -12.22 -15.73
N GLN A 40 15.00 -11.40 -15.06
CA GLN A 40 15.27 -9.99 -14.77
C GLN A 40 15.71 -9.72 -13.32
N GLU A 41 15.66 -10.72 -12.44
CA GLU A 41 15.96 -10.51 -11.01
C GLU A 41 17.35 -9.95 -10.74
N ASN A 42 18.38 -10.45 -11.43
CA ASN A 42 19.76 -10.03 -11.21
C ASN A 42 19.95 -8.56 -11.57
N GLU A 43 19.44 -8.15 -12.75
CA GLU A 43 19.46 -6.75 -13.16
C GLU A 43 18.72 -5.86 -12.15
N PHE A 44 17.54 -6.29 -11.70
CA PHE A 44 16.75 -5.54 -10.73
C PHE A 44 17.49 -5.36 -9.39
N LYS A 45 18.12 -6.44 -8.89
CA LYS A 45 18.92 -6.41 -7.65
C LYS A 45 20.13 -5.48 -7.79
N GLU A 46 20.85 -5.55 -8.92
CA GLU A 46 21.97 -4.65 -9.22
C GLU A 46 21.51 -3.19 -9.27
N LEU A 47 20.35 -2.90 -9.88
CA LEU A 47 19.78 -1.55 -9.93
C LEU A 47 19.36 -1.05 -8.55
N LEU A 48 18.78 -1.89 -7.68
CA LEU A 48 18.48 -1.49 -6.29
C LEU A 48 19.74 -1.05 -5.55
N GLU A 49 20.84 -1.79 -5.71
CA GLU A 49 22.14 -1.46 -5.10
C GLU A 49 22.76 -0.19 -5.71
N GLU A 50 22.73 -0.04 -7.03
CA GLU A 50 23.28 1.12 -7.75
C GLU A 50 22.56 2.41 -7.37
N PHE A 51 21.22 2.39 -7.37
CA PHE A 51 20.40 3.55 -7.05
C PHE A 51 20.22 3.78 -5.54
N LYS A 52 20.67 2.82 -4.72
CA LYS A 52 20.49 2.77 -3.25
C LYS A 52 19.01 2.84 -2.85
N PHE A 53 18.17 2.17 -3.62
CA PHE A 53 16.74 2.14 -3.39
C PHE A 53 16.36 1.09 -2.35
N ASP A 54 15.51 1.49 -1.42
CA ASP A 54 14.74 0.53 -0.64
C ASP A 54 13.72 -0.19 -1.56
N PHE A 55 13.36 -1.41 -1.17
CA PHE A 55 12.39 -2.21 -1.91
C PHE A 55 11.30 -2.76 -1.00
N ILE A 56 10.06 -2.64 -1.45
CA ILE A 56 8.89 -3.32 -0.90
C ILE A 56 8.30 -4.19 -2.02
N PRO A 57 8.46 -5.51 -2.01
CA PRO A 57 7.79 -6.40 -2.95
C PRO A 57 6.30 -6.43 -2.65
N GLN A 58 5.49 -6.21 -3.69
CA GLN A 58 4.05 -6.46 -3.64
C GLN A 58 3.76 -7.89 -4.11
N ILE A 59 3.12 -8.69 -3.27
CA ILE A 59 2.78 -10.08 -3.59
C ILE A 59 1.26 -10.27 -3.71
N PHE A 60 0.84 -11.20 -4.57
CA PHE A 60 -0.57 -11.50 -4.80
C PHE A 60 -0.82 -12.97 -4.56
N THR A 61 -1.41 -13.29 -3.41
CA THR A 61 -1.65 -14.70 -3.06
C THR A 61 -2.96 -15.20 -3.67
N GLY A 62 -2.98 -16.49 -3.99
CA GLY A 62 -4.09 -17.11 -4.72
C GLY A 62 -3.93 -18.62 -4.87
N GLY A 63 -4.69 -19.20 -5.79
CA GLY A 63 -4.67 -20.64 -6.06
C GLY A 63 -5.47 -21.47 -5.05
N ALA A 64 -5.41 -22.79 -5.23
CA ALA A 64 -6.12 -23.75 -4.38
C ALA A 64 -5.54 -23.81 -2.96
N ASP A 65 -4.22 -23.66 -2.83
CA ASP A 65 -3.53 -23.52 -1.56
C ASP A 65 -2.97 -22.10 -1.42
N HIS A 66 -3.80 -21.24 -0.84
CA HIS A 66 -3.51 -19.81 -0.70
C HIS A 66 -2.31 -19.56 0.23
N ALA A 67 -2.15 -20.37 1.27
CA ALA A 67 -1.07 -20.24 2.25
C ALA A 67 0.27 -20.72 1.67
N ALA A 68 0.28 -21.79 0.88
CA ALA A 68 1.48 -22.20 0.16
C ALA A 68 1.93 -21.12 -0.85
N SER A 69 0.98 -20.53 -1.59
CA SER A 69 1.26 -19.40 -2.50
C SER A 69 1.83 -18.17 -1.77
N PHE A 70 1.39 -17.91 -0.54
CA PHE A 70 1.98 -16.86 0.30
C PHE A 70 3.42 -17.19 0.69
N ALA A 71 3.65 -18.39 1.24
CA ALA A 71 4.95 -18.83 1.72
C ALA A 71 6.01 -18.77 0.61
N GLU A 72 5.70 -19.32 -0.57
CA GLU A 72 6.61 -19.32 -1.72
C GLU A 72 7.03 -17.89 -2.13
N GLN A 73 6.07 -16.96 -2.18
CA GLN A 73 6.35 -15.57 -2.57
C GLN A 73 7.17 -14.82 -1.52
N VAL A 74 6.90 -15.02 -0.22
CA VAL A 74 7.69 -14.41 0.86
C VAL A 74 9.10 -14.99 0.91
N GLU A 75 9.26 -16.31 0.77
CA GLU A 75 10.57 -16.96 0.70
C GLU A 75 11.41 -16.43 -0.46
N ARG A 76 10.80 -16.27 -1.65
CA ARG A 76 11.46 -15.65 -2.81
C ARG A 76 11.89 -14.21 -2.52
N ALA A 77 11.03 -13.44 -1.85
CA ALA A 77 11.28 -12.03 -1.52
C ALA A 77 12.51 -11.84 -0.63
N VAL A 78 12.86 -12.79 0.24
CA VAL A 78 14.07 -12.73 1.09
C VAL A 78 15.34 -12.42 0.29
N SER A 79 15.46 -12.97 -0.92
CA SER A 79 16.65 -12.77 -1.76
C SER A 79 16.86 -11.33 -2.23
N PHE A 80 15.82 -10.49 -2.18
CA PHE A 80 15.87 -9.07 -2.55
C PHE A 80 16.21 -8.16 -1.35
N LYS A 81 16.34 -8.71 -0.13
CA LYS A 81 16.58 -7.96 1.11
C LYS A 81 15.61 -6.76 1.29
N PRO A 82 14.29 -6.97 1.18
CA PRO A 82 13.32 -5.88 1.22
C PRO A 82 13.19 -5.29 2.63
N LEU A 83 12.55 -4.13 2.74
CA LEU A 83 12.19 -3.56 4.04
C LEU A 83 11.17 -4.44 4.78
N PHE A 84 10.17 -4.91 4.04
CA PHE A 84 9.08 -5.82 4.42
C PHE A 84 8.31 -6.16 3.13
N VAL A 85 7.32 -7.03 3.21
CA VAL A 85 6.46 -7.41 2.07
C VAL A 85 5.11 -6.69 2.16
N ASN A 86 4.60 -6.14 1.06
CA ASN A 86 3.19 -5.78 0.95
C ASN A 86 2.42 -6.94 0.30
N SER A 87 1.28 -7.36 0.88
CA SER A 87 0.58 -8.56 0.44
C SER A 87 -0.92 -8.36 0.27
N HIS A 88 -1.39 -8.70 -0.93
CA HIS A 88 -2.79 -8.92 -1.24
C HIS A 88 -3.24 -10.30 -0.75
N SER A 89 -3.64 -10.36 0.52
CA SER A 89 -3.82 -11.60 1.28
C SER A 89 -5.25 -12.09 1.39
N ALA A 90 -5.41 -13.43 1.33
CA ALA A 90 -6.68 -14.13 1.43
C ALA A 90 -7.74 -13.59 0.45
N ARG A 91 -8.98 -14.04 0.58
CA ARG A 91 -10.12 -13.57 -0.23
C ARG A 91 -11.28 -13.20 0.67
N ASP A 92 -12.02 -12.18 0.24
CA ASP A 92 -13.24 -11.69 0.89
C ASP A 92 -14.34 -12.77 1.00
N HIS A 93 -14.39 -13.71 0.04
CA HIS A 93 -15.36 -14.82 0.04
C HIS A 93 -14.98 -15.99 0.95
N MET A 94 -13.79 -15.99 1.57
CA MET A 94 -13.41 -17.01 2.56
C MET A 94 -14.19 -16.81 3.86
N THR A 95 -14.51 -17.88 4.58
CA THR A 95 -15.09 -17.75 5.93
C THR A 95 -14.08 -17.13 6.89
N PHE A 96 -14.57 -16.59 8.00
CA PHE A 96 -13.69 -15.99 9.01
C PHE A 96 -12.65 -17.00 9.52
N GLU A 97 -13.03 -18.25 9.74
CA GLU A 97 -12.13 -19.33 10.19
C GLU A 97 -11.06 -19.65 9.12
N GLN A 98 -11.44 -19.64 7.84
CA GLN A 98 -10.48 -19.82 6.74
C GLN A 98 -9.50 -18.66 6.66
N GLN A 99 -9.97 -17.42 6.86
CA GLN A 99 -9.11 -16.24 6.90
C GLN A 99 -8.15 -16.30 8.10
N VAL A 100 -8.63 -16.61 9.30
CA VAL A 100 -7.79 -16.79 10.50
C VAL A 100 -6.73 -17.86 10.26
N ASN A 101 -7.11 -19.04 9.76
CA ASN A 101 -6.15 -20.11 9.46
C ASN A 101 -5.11 -19.71 8.40
N PHE A 102 -5.48 -18.88 7.41
CA PHE A 102 -4.51 -18.31 6.47
C PHE A 102 -3.52 -17.38 7.18
N PHE A 103 -4.01 -16.46 8.01
CA PHE A 103 -3.17 -15.46 8.68
C PHE A 103 -2.31 -16.05 9.79
N GLU A 104 -2.72 -17.11 10.48
CA GLU A 104 -1.87 -17.87 11.40
C GLU A 104 -0.65 -18.47 10.67
N GLN A 105 -0.88 -19.03 9.48
CA GLN A 105 0.21 -19.54 8.65
C GLN A 105 1.08 -18.41 8.10
N ALA A 106 0.49 -17.27 7.72
CA ALA A 106 1.23 -16.10 7.28
C ALA A 106 2.17 -15.57 8.39
N LEU A 107 1.68 -15.47 9.62
CA LEU A 107 2.50 -15.13 10.80
C LEU A 107 3.61 -16.16 11.02
N ALA A 108 3.33 -17.47 10.90
CA ALA A 108 4.38 -18.49 11.00
C ALA A 108 5.51 -18.29 9.97
N VAL A 109 5.17 -17.87 8.74
CA VAL A 109 6.15 -17.51 7.70
C VAL A 109 6.89 -16.21 8.02
N GLU A 110 6.22 -15.17 8.53
CA GLU A 110 6.91 -13.96 9.01
C GLU A 110 7.95 -14.32 10.09
N HIS A 111 7.60 -15.22 11.01
CA HIS A 111 8.47 -15.62 12.11
C HIS A 111 9.67 -16.45 11.62
N SER A 112 9.47 -17.33 10.63
CA SER A 112 10.53 -18.18 10.09
C SER A 112 11.51 -17.43 9.18
N THR A 113 11.02 -16.47 8.41
CA THR A 113 11.83 -15.68 7.46
C THR A 113 12.42 -14.42 8.10
N GLY A 114 11.82 -13.93 9.17
CA GLY A 114 12.16 -12.64 9.80
C GLY A 114 11.71 -11.42 8.99
N LEU A 115 10.95 -11.61 7.90
CA LEU A 115 10.37 -10.53 7.12
C LEU A 115 8.99 -10.18 7.65
N ALA A 116 8.80 -8.92 8.03
CA ALA A 116 7.48 -8.40 8.34
C ALA A 116 6.61 -8.36 7.06
N VAL A 117 5.31 -8.52 7.22
CA VAL A 117 4.34 -8.41 6.13
C VAL A 117 3.26 -7.40 6.50
N GLY A 118 2.98 -6.46 5.59
CA GLY A 118 1.82 -5.61 5.62
C GLY A 118 0.73 -6.21 4.75
N HIS A 119 -0.40 -6.59 5.34
CA HIS A 119 -1.55 -7.07 4.57
C HIS A 119 -2.39 -5.89 4.11
N GLU A 120 -2.54 -5.74 2.80
CA GLU A 120 -3.19 -4.55 2.24
C GLU A 120 -4.70 -4.55 2.48
N THR A 121 -5.21 -3.42 2.94
CA THR A 121 -6.65 -3.16 3.00
C THR A 121 -7.20 -2.95 1.59
N HIS A 122 -7.49 -4.04 0.89
CA HIS A 122 -7.84 -4.02 -0.54
C HIS A 122 -9.16 -4.73 -0.82
N ARG A 123 -9.94 -4.22 -1.78
CA ARG A 123 -11.16 -4.89 -2.26
C ARG A 123 -10.84 -6.30 -2.81
N GLN A 124 -11.74 -7.27 -2.70
CA GLN A 124 -11.48 -8.69 -3.01
C GLN A 124 -10.51 -9.43 -2.07
N ARG A 125 -9.97 -8.79 -1.03
CA ARG A 125 -9.08 -9.39 -0.02
C ARG A 125 -9.77 -9.44 1.33
N ALA A 126 -9.23 -10.18 2.29
CA ALA A 126 -9.90 -10.37 3.58
C ALA A 126 -10.11 -9.05 4.35
N MET A 127 -9.22 -8.07 4.17
CA MET A 127 -9.23 -6.76 4.83
C MET A 127 -9.95 -5.67 4.01
N PHE A 128 -11.06 -6.03 3.36
CA PHE A 128 -11.78 -5.15 2.42
C PHE A 128 -12.77 -4.15 3.05
N THR A 129 -13.06 -4.26 4.36
CA THR A 129 -13.84 -3.25 5.11
C THR A 129 -13.19 -2.96 6.47
N PRO A 130 -13.54 -1.83 7.14
CA PRO A 130 -13.06 -1.55 8.48
C PRO A 130 -13.38 -2.66 9.48
N TRP A 131 -14.64 -3.09 9.57
CA TRP A 131 -15.10 -4.05 10.59
C TRP A 131 -14.61 -5.49 10.36
N THR A 132 -14.41 -5.94 9.11
CA THR A 132 -13.80 -7.26 8.89
C THR A 132 -12.32 -7.25 9.23
N THR A 133 -11.63 -6.14 8.91
CA THR A 133 -10.23 -5.93 9.26
C THR A 133 -10.06 -5.89 10.77
N ALA A 134 -10.88 -5.11 11.49
CA ALA A 134 -10.83 -5.02 12.94
C ALA A 134 -10.97 -6.39 13.62
N ARG A 135 -11.95 -7.20 13.19
CA ARG A 135 -12.13 -8.57 13.71
C ARG A 135 -10.90 -9.47 13.52
N LEU A 136 -10.18 -9.33 12.41
CA LEU A 136 -8.94 -10.07 12.16
C LEU A 136 -7.79 -9.56 13.04
N LEU A 137 -7.67 -8.24 13.19
CA LEU A 137 -6.62 -7.61 14.02
C LEU A 137 -6.82 -7.89 15.51
N GLU A 138 -8.07 -8.04 15.97
CA GLU A 138 -8.40 -8.48 17.32
C GLU A 138 -8.09 -9.96 17.54
N ALA A 139 -8.45 -10.81 16.58
CA ALA A 139 -8.19 -12.25 16.66
C ALA A 139 -6.69 -12.58 16.59
N LEU A 140 -5.92 -11.81 15.80
CA LEU A 140 -4.50 -12.02 15.58
C LEU A 140 -3.72 -10.72 15.84
N PRO A 141 -3.39 -10.42 17.12
CA PRO A 141 -2.76 -9.18 17.53
C PRO A 141 -1.34 -8.94 17.02
N GLU A 142 -0.74 -9.83 16.23
CA GLU A 142 0.57 -9.63 15.61
C GLU A 142 0.47 -9.15 14.15
N LEU A 143 -0.74 -9.18 13.57
CA LEU A 143 -0.99 -8.71 12.22
C LEU A 143 -0.71 -7.22 12.07
N LYS A 144 -0.16 -6.91 10.91
CA LYS A 144 0.17 -5.55 10.46
C LYS A 144 -0.48 -5.32 9.11
N ILE A 145 -0.86 -4.08 8.83
CA ILE A 145 -1.53 -3.73 7.58
C ILE A 145 -0.69 -2.79 6.73
N THR A 146 -0.84 -2.94 5.41
CA THR A 146 -0.63 -1.85 4.47
C THR A 146 -1.95 -1.09 4.38
N ALA A 147 -1.99 0.11 4.91
CA ALA A 147 -3.21 0.90 4.98
C ALA A 147 -3.42 1.65 3.65
N ASP A 148 -4.38 1.16 2.88
CA ASP A 148 -5.02 1.87 1.76
C ASP A 148 -6.53 1.99 2.04
N PHE A 149 -6.93 3.06 2.74
CA PHE A 149 -8.34 3.27 3.09
C PHE A 149 -9.21 3.70 1.91
N SER A 150 -8.62 3.96 0.73
CA SER A 150 -9.38 4.30 -0.48
C SER A 150 -10.25 3.13 -0.96
N HIS A 151 -9.80 1.90 -0.70
CA HIS A 151 -10.62 0.72 -0.95
C HIS A 151 -11.86 0.67 -0.07
N TRP A 152 -11.75 1.07 1.19
CA TRP A 152 -12.88 1.06 2.11
C TRP A 152 -13.92 2.11 1.75
N THR A 153 -13.52 3.33 1.34
CA THR A 153 -14.52 4.33 0.91
C THR A 153 -15.35 3.82 -0.26
N CYS A 154 -14.71 3.15 -1.22
CA CYS A 154 -15.37 2.53 -2.37
C CYS A 154 -16.30 1.38 -1.98
N VAL A 155 -15.87 0.50 -1.08
CA VAL A 155 -16.66 -0.69 -0.69
C VAL A 155 -17.83 -0.31 0.21
N CYS A 156 -17.65 0.71 1.04
CA CYS A 156 -18.65 1.15 2.02
C CYS A 156 -19.54 2.28 1.51
N GLU A 157 -19.35 2.75 0.28
CA GLU A 157 -20.12 3.84 -0.33
C GLU A 157 -20.23 5.08 0.58
N SER A 158 -19.15 5.40 1.31
CA SER A 158 -19.13 6.41 2.37
C SER A 158 -17.73 6.92 2.70
N HIS A 159 -17.64 7.93 3.57
CA HIS A 159 -16.39 8.45 4.12
C HIS A 159 -16.05 7.82 5.49
N LEU A 160 -16.70 6.68 5.80
CA LEU A 160 -16.42 5.79 6.94
C LEU A 160 -16.68 6.40 8.33
N GLU A 161 -17.53 7.42 8.43
CA GLU A 161 -17.79 8.17 9.67
C GLU A 161 -18.29 7.28 10.82
N ASP A 162 -19.09 6.25 10.50
CA ASP A 162 -19.66 5.31 11.47
C ASP A 162 -18.66 4.23 11.94
N ASN A 163 -17.46 4.17 11.34
CA ASN A 163 -16.48 3.09 11.56
C ASN A 163 -15.23 3.57 12.33
N ARG A 164 -15.36 4.65 13.11
CA ARG A 164 -14.21 5.30 13.77
C ARG A 164 -13.37 4.34 14.62
N ALA A 165 -14.00 3.50 15.43
CA ALA A 165 -13.28 2.57 16.30
C ALA A 165 -12.45 1.53 15.51
N ASP A 166 -13.03 1.00 14.43
CA ASP A 166 -12.34 0.05 13.56
C ASP A 166 -11.17 0.70 12.81
N ILE A 167 -11.37 1.95 12.35
CA ILE A 167 -10.32 2.74 11.72
C ILE A 167 -9.17 3.03 12.70
N GLU A 168 -9.47 3.40 13.95
CA GLU A 168 -8.45 3.63 14.97
C GLU A 168 -7.62 2.38 15.26
N LEU A 169 -8.26 1.21 15.33
CA LEU A 169 -7.55 -0.06 15.45
C LEU A 169 -6.65 -0.30 14.24
N ALA A 170 -7.16 -0.14 13.01
CA ALA A 170 -6.37 -0.30 11.80
C ALA A 170 -5.17 0.66 11.72
N ILE A 171 -5.37 1.93 12.08
CA ILE A 171 -4.31 2.95 12.20
C ILE A 171 -3.24 2.48 13.18
N SER A 172 -3.63 1.92 14.34
CA SER A 172 -2.68 1.40 15.32
C SER A 172 -1.85 0.22 14.80
N ARG A 173 -2.32 -0.50 13.77
CA ARG A 173 -1.65 -1.66 13.16
C ARG A 173 -0.97 -1.36 11.83
N THR A 174 -0.90 -0.10 11.43
CA THR A 174 -0.34 0.30 10.14
C THR A 174 1.18 0.11 10.11
N LEU A 175 1.66 -0.73 9.18
CA LEU A 175 3.08 -0.89 8.85
C LEU A 175 3.50 0.03 7.70
N HIS A 176 2.67 0.09 6.66
CA HIS A 176 2.91 0.82 5.42
C HIS A 176 1.68 1.63 5.02
N ILE A 177 1.87 2.76 4.33
CA ILE A 177 0.79 3.66 3.90
C ILE A 177 0.77 3.72 2.37
N HIS A 178 -0.34 3.33 1.77
CA HIS A 178 -0.67 3.71 0.41
C HIS A 178 -1.48 5.01 0.45
N ALA A 179 -0.86 6.08 -0.02
CA ALA A 179 -1.44 7.42 -0.05
C ALA A 179 -2.27 7.61 -1.32
N ARG A 180 -3.34 6.82 -1.49
CA ARG A 180 -4.36 7.05 -2.51
C ARG A 180 -5.55 7.75 -1.87
N VAL A 181 -6.15 8.71 -2.59
CA VAL A 181 -7.38 9.38 -2.14
C VAL A 181 -8.55 8.77 -2.88
N GLY A 182 -9.41 8.08 -2.14
CA GLY A 182 -10.69 7.58 -2.61
C GLY A 182 -11.83 8.56 -2.33
N TYR A 183 -13.02 8.20 -2.78
CA TYR A 183 -14.28 8.88 -2.50
C TYR A 183 -15.38 7.83 -2.28
N ALA A 184 -16.57 8.24 -1.88
CA ALA A 184 -17.67 7.30 -1.58
C ALA A 184 -17.94 6.34 -2.76
N GLU A 185 -17.87 6.80 -3.99
CA GLU A 185 -18.22 5.99 -5.18
C GLU A 185 -17.00 5.39 -5.89
N GLY A 186 -15.80 5.47 -5.31
CA GLY A 186 -14.62 4.93 -5.99
C GLY A 186 -13.32 4.98 -5.20
N PRO A 187 -12.36 4.09 -5.53
CA PRO A 187 -11.09 3.97 -4.82
C PRO A 187 -10.10 5.09 -5.16
N GLN A 188 -10.43 5.95 -6.12
CA GLN A 188 -9.50 6.95 -6.62
C GLN A 188 -10.26 8.13 -7.18
N VAL A 189 -9.98 9.33 -6.68
CA VAL A 189 -10.46 10.59 -7.28
C VAL A 189 -9.79 10.85 -8.63
N ALA A 190 -10.45 11.57 -9.53
CA ALA A 190 -9.92 11.81 -10.88
C ALA A 190 -8.59 12.58 -10.87
N ASP A 191 -8.51 13.63 -10.04
CA ASP A 191 -7.31 14.43 -9.80
C ASP A 191 -7.37 14.98 -8.37
N PRO A 192 -6.44 14.60 -7.46
CA PRO A 192 -6.49 15.03 -6.07
C PRO A 192 -6.19 16.53 -5.89
N SER A 193 -5.69 17.23 -6.91
CA SER A 193 -5.49 18.68 -6.88
C SER A 193 -6.77 19.48 -7.15
N ALA A 194 -7.81 18.84 -7.67
CA ALA A 194 -9.06 19.50 -8.02
C ALA A 194 -9.86 19.92 -6.77
N PRO A 195 -10.42 21.14 -6.74
CA PRO A 195 -11.05 21.70 -5.53
C PRO A 195 -12.30 20.91 -5.08
N GLU A 196 -12.99 20.23 -5.99
CA GLU A 196 -14.12 19.35 -5.67
C GLU A 196 -13.74 18.17 -4.76
N TYR A 197 -12.48 17.74 -4.76
CA TYR A 197 -11.96 16.66 -3.92
C TYR A 197 -11.24 17.16 -2.66
N ALA A 198 -11.34 18.46 -2.36
CA ALA A 198 -10.66 19.04 -1.19
C ALA A 198 -11.11 18.40 0.14
N TYR A 199 -12.37 17.95 0.21
CA TYR A 199 -12.90 17.24 1.37
C TYR A 199 -12.23 15.88 1.54
N GLU A 200 -12.23 15.03 0.51
CA GLU A 200 -11.60 13.71 0.51
C GLU A 200 -10.11 13.83 0.81
N VAL A 201 -9.40 14.76 0.16
CA VAL A 201 -7.97 14.98 0.45
C VAL A 201 -7.76 15.30 1.92
N SER A 202 -8.55 16.21 2.50
CA SER A 202 -8.42 16.58 3.91
C SER A 202 -8.72 15.40 4.85
N LEU A 203 -9.69 14.55 4.50
CA LEU A 203 -10.04 13.36 5.26
C LEU A 203 -8.88 12.37 5.29
N PHE A 204 -8.33 12.03 4.12
CA PHE A 204 -7.21 11.10 3.99
C PHE A 204 -5.94 11.64 4.66
N GLU A 205 -5.66 12.95 4.54
CA GLU A 205 -4.57 13.60 5.28
C GLU A 205 -4.73 13.46 6.80
N GLY A 206 -5.97 13.48 7.30
CA GLY A 206 -6.28 13.20 8.69
C GLY A 206 -5.87 11.78 9.09
N TRP A 207 -6.26 10.77 8.32
CA TRP A 207 -5.88 9.38 8.58
C TRP A 207 -4.37 9.14 8.47
N TRP A 208 -3.72 9.68 7.44
CA TRP A 208 -2.27 9.56 7.28
C TRP A 208 -1.50 10.23 8.43
N LYS A 209 -1.98 11.38 8.91
CA LYS A 209 -1.44 12.02 10.12
C LYS A 209 -1.54 11.09 11.32
N GLU A 210 -2.72 10.51 11.57
CA GLU A 210 -2.95 9.61 12.70
C GLU A 210 -2.06 8.35 12.59
N MET A 211 -1.86 7.78 11.40
CA MET A 211 -0.92 6.67 11.17
C MET A 211 0.52 7.03 11.50
N ILE A 212 1.01 8.17 11.00
CA ILE A 212 2.37 8.65 11.29
C ILE A 212 2.55 8.89 12.79
N GLN A 213 1.57 9.49 13.47
CA GLN A 213 1.64 9.75 14.90
C GLN A 213 1.59 8.46 15.72
N SER A 214 0.74 7.50 15.34
CA SER A 214 0.65 6.19 15.98
C SER A 214 1.97 5.43 15.87
N ARG A 215 2.56 5.35 14.66
CA ARG A 215 3.86 4.71 14.46
C ARG A 215 4.99 5.38 15.25
N ALA A 216 4.99 6.71 15.32
CA ALA A 216 5.97 7.44 16.13
C ALA A 216 5.81 7.16 17.63
N ALA A 217 4.57 7.13 18.14
CA ALA A 217 4.28 6.84 19.54
C ALA A 217 4.66 5.40 19.94
N GLN A 218 4.60 4.46 19.00
CA GLN A 218 5.07 3.08 19.16
C GLN A 218 6.61 2.95 19.09
N GLY A 219 7.33 4.06 18.89
CA GLY A 219 8.80 4.10 18.88
C GLY A 219 9.44 3.66 17.56
N HIS A 220 8.67 3.55 16.47
CA HIS A 220 9.24 3.25 15.17
C HIS A 220 10.15 4.38 14.68
N ALA A 221 11.35 4.01 14.21
CA ALA A 221 12.31 4.97 13.67
C ALA A 221 11.93 5.45 12.26
N VAL A 222 11.25 4.60 11.48
CA VAL A 222 10.89 4.84 10.07
C VAL A 222 9.42 4.49 9.81
N SER A 223 8.77 5.31 9.00
CA SER A 223 7.53 4.99 8.30
C SER A 223 7.73 5.09 6.79
N THR A 224 6.98 4.32 6.02
CA THR A 224 7.06 4.26 4.56
C THR A 224 5.72 4.64 3.95
N VAL A 225 5.77 5.37 2.84
CA VAL A 225 4.59 5.87 2.13
C VAL A 225 4.77 5.66 0.63
N VAL A 226 3.74 5.17 -0.05
CA VAL A 226 3.67 5.13 -1.52
C VAL A 226 2.48 5.96 -1.97
N PRO A 227 2.67 7.07 -2.70
CA PRO A 227 1.62 7.66 -3.54
C PRO A 227 1.27 6.60 -4.60
N GLU A 228 0.05 6.06 -4.48
CA GLU A 228 -0.31 4.84 -5.17
C GLU A 228 -1.53 5.05 -6.08
N PHE A 229 -1.69 6.21 -6.72
CA PHE A 229 -2.69 6.33 -7.79
C PHE A 229 -2.34 5.36 -8.92
N GLY A 230 -3.36 4.72 -9.49
CA GLY A 230 -3.26 3.66 -10.48
C GLY A 230 -3.66 4.05 -11.89
N PRO A 231 -3.20 3.30 -12.91
CA PRO A 231 -3.45 3.57 -14.33
C PRO A 231 -4.94 3.39 -14.75
N PRO A 232 -5.30 3.60 -16.04
CA PRO A 232 -6.64 3.31 -16.55
C PRO A 232 -7.21 1.97 -16.09
N GLY A 233 -8.47 1.99 -15.67
CA GLY A 233 -9.10 0.94 -14.87
C GLY A 233 -9.31 1.38 -13.41
N TYR A 234 -8.39 2.19 -12.87
CA TYR A 234 -8.58 3.01 -11.66
C TYR A 234 -8.79 4.48 -12.00
N MET A 235 -8.06 5.02 -12.97
CA MET A 235 -8.28 6.39 -13.45
C MET A 235 -9.59 6.54 -14.20
N HIS A 236 -10.25 7.68 -13.97
CA HIS A 236 -11.31 8.15 -14.84
C HIS A 236 -10.75 8.41 -16.25
N THR A 237 -11.48 7.94 -17.24
CA THR A 237 -11.13 8.10 -18.65
C THR A 237 -12.28 8.71 -19.42
N LEU A 238 -11.96 9.43 -20.50
CA LEU A 238 -12.96 9.96 -21.40
C LEU A 238 -13.72 8.81 -22.09
N PRO A 239 -15.06 8.85 -22.17
CA PRO A 239 -15.84 7.86 -22.91
C PRO A 239 -15.35 7.73 -24.36
N HIS A 240 -15.45 6.51 -24.90
CA HIS A 240 -15.07 6.14 -26.27
C HIS A 240 -13.58 6.22 -26.64
N THR A 241 -12.78 7.05 -25.98
CA THR A 241 -11.32 7.16 -26.26
C THR A 241 -10.47 6.44 -25.23
N ASN A 242 -11.01 6.23 -24.02
CA ASN A 242 -10.28 5.72 -22.86
C ASN A 242 -9.04 6.58 -22.50
N GLN A 243 -9.01 7.84 -22.93
CA GLN A 243 -7.95 8.77 -22.58
C GLN A 243 -8.06 9.13 -21.09
N PRO A 244 -6.99 8.96 -20.27
CA PRO A 244 -6.98 9.41 -18.90
C PRO A 244 -7.30 10.90 -18.78
N VAL A 245 -8.13 11.28 -17.80
CA VAL A 245 -8.48 12.69 -17.56
C VAL A 245 -7.38 13.47 -16.82
N ALA A 246 -6.40 12.77 -16.26
CA ALA A 246 -5.22 13.31 -15.58
C ALA A 246 -3.98 12.50 -15.98
N ASP A 247 -2.78 13.02 -15.71
CA ASP A 247 -1.53 12.27 -15.88
C ASP A 247 -1.19 11.48 -14.61
N LEU A 248 -0.92 10.18 -14.75
CA LEU A 248 -0.68 9.28 -13.62
C LEU A 248 0.55 9.68 -12.79
N TRP A 249 1.60 10.16 -13.46
CA TRP A 249 2.81 10.61 -12.78
C TRP A 249 2.54 11.90 -12.01
N GLU A 250 1.86 12.86 -12.64
CA GLU A 250 1.55 14.16 -12.02
C GLU A 250 0.67 14.02 -10.77
N VAL A 251 -0.37 13.19 -10.79
CA VAL A 251 -1.22 12.99 -9.60
C VAL A 251 -0.48 12.32 -8.44
N ASN A 252 0.39 11.35 -8.74
CA ASN A 252 1.23 10.71 -7.72
C ASN A 252 2.29 11.66 -7.16
N ASP A 253 2.91 12.47 -8.02
CA ASP A 253 3.89 13.49 -7.62
C ASP A 253 3.24 14.62 -6.81
N TRP A 254 1.98 14.97 -7.09
CA TRP A 254 1.22 15.92 -6.29
C TRP A 254 1.00 15.41 -4.86
N ILE A 255 0.54 14.16 -4.72
CA ILE A 255 0.37 13.52 -3.40
C ILE A 255 1.70 13.41 -2.67
N TYR A 256 2.76 12.98 -3.36
CA TYR A 256 4.11 12.90 -2.81
C TYR A 256 4.55 14.22 -2.18
N LYS A 257 4.48 15.31 -2.95
CA LYS A 257 4.90 16.64 -2.49
C LYS A 257 4.03 17.12 -1.32
N ARG A 258 2.71 16.92 -1.43
CA ARG A 258 1.75 17.32 -0.39
C ARG A 258 1.98 16.58 0.93
N PHE A 259 2.13 15.26 0.88
CA PHE A 259 2.44 14.44 2.06
C PHE A 259 3.78 14.85 2.66
N ARG A 260 4.83 15.01 1.84
CA ARG A 260 6.17 15.41 2.28
C ARG A 260 6.19 16.80 2.95
N GLU A 261 5.34 17.71 2.52
CA GLU A 261 5.18 19.01 3.20
C GLU A 261 4.47 18.85 4.55
N ASN A 262 3.36 18.11 4.58
CA ASN A 262 2.50 18.03 5.75
C ASN A 262 3.07 17.13 6.86
N VAL A 263 3.82 16.08 6.53
CA VAL A 263 4.45 15.21 7.53
C VAL A 263 5.43 15.96 8.44
N LYS A 264 6.08 17.02 7.93
CA LYS A 264 6.94 17.91 8.74
C LYS A 264 6.14 18.65 9.82
N LYS A 265 4.87 18.97 9.54
CA LYS A 265 3.95 19.65 10.46
C LYS A 265 3.31 18.65 11.43
N TRP A 266 3.09 17.41 11.01
CA TRP A 266 2.48 16.36 11.85
C TRP A 266 3.39 15.83 12.95
N GLN A 267 4.70 15.96 12.74
CA GLN A 267 5.77 15.51 13.64
C GLN A 267 6.39 16.64 14.48
N ALA A 268 6.01 17.90 14.21
CA ALA A 268 6.41 19.06 15.00
C ALA A 268 5.55 19.18 16.27
#